data_AF-A0AAD2DTN5-F1
#
_entry.id   AF-A0AAD2DTN5-F1
#
_cell.length_a   1.000
_cell.length_b   1.000
_cell.length_c   1.000
_cell.angle_alpha   90.00
_cell.angle_beta   90.00
_cell.angle_gamma   90.00
#
_symmetry.space_group_name_H-M   'P 1'
#
loop_
_entity.id
_entity.type
_entity.pdbx_description
1 polymer ?
#
loop_
_entity_poly.entity_id
_entity_poly.type
_entity_poly.pdbx_seq_one_letter_code
_entity_poly.pdbx_strand_id
1 'polypeptide(L)'
;MEQIGGGDARWSLKGMSALVTGGTRGIGHAIVEEFARFGAVVYTCSRNQKELDECLEEWKRKGFRVAGIVCDLSVRAQLDKLIEIVTTYFDGKMNILVSLSSFYRMIVFFGARFLKRVLRFLR
;
A
#
# COMPACT_ATOMS: atom_id res chain seq x y z
N MET A 1 14.48 -29.22 25.17
CA MET A 1 14.65 -27.76 25.26
C MET A 1 13.36 -27.16 24.71
N GLU A 2 12.40 -26.98 25.61
CA GLU A 2 11.03 -26.62 25.28
C GLU A 2 10.82 -25.11 25.44
N GLN A 3 10.02 -24.56 24.52
CA GLN A 3 9.30 -23.28 24.55
C GLN A 3 10.08 -21.96 24.41
N ILE A 4 9.96 -21.32 23.24
CA ILE A 4 9.25 -20.03 23.11
C ILE A 4 8.44 -19.99 21.79
N GLY A 5 7.41 -20.83 21.68
CA GLY A 5 6.35 -20.62 20.70
C GLY A 5 5.29 -19.70 21.30
N GLY A 6 5.04 -18.53 20.70
CA GLY A 6 3.83 -17.76 21.02
C GLY A 6 3.89 -16.22 21.08
N GLY A 7 4.80 -15.54 20.37
CA GLY A 7 4.87 -14.06 20.36
C GLY A 7 4.18 -13.35 19.17
N ASP A 8 4.47 -13.74 17.93
CA ASP A 8 4.55 -12.72 16.86
C ASP A 8 3.58 -12.88 15.66
N ALA A 9 2.60 -13.78 15.72
CA ALA A 9 1.65 -13.95 14.62
C ALA A 9 0.69 -12.75 14.45
N ARG A 10 0.38 -12.02 15.54
CA ARG A 10 -0.53 -10.86 15.52
C ARG A 10 0.06 -9.60 14.89
N TRP A 11 1.38 -9.49 14.84
CA TRP A 11 2.10 -8.28 14.40
C TRP A 11 2.87 -8.49 13.08
N SER A 12 2.66 -9.61 12.40
CA SER A 12 3.26 -9.90 11.10
C SER A 12 2.29 -9.58 9.97
N LEU A 13 2.76 -8.86 8.95
CA LEU A 13 2.04 -8.63 7.70
C LEU A 13 2.61 -9.46 6.55
N LYS A 14 3.42 -10.49 6.85
CA LYS A 14 3.96 -11.40 5.84
C LYS A 14 2.84 -12.02 5.01
N GLY A 15 2.98 -11.92 3.68
CA GLY A 15 2.00 -12.44 2.72
C GLY A 15 0.78 -11.54 2.51
N MET A 16 0.68 -10.41 3.22
CA MET A 16 -0.35 -9.40 2.97
C MET A 16 0.12 -8.42 1.89
N SER A 17 -0.83 -7.93 1.11
CA SER A 17 -0.64 -6.83 0.15
C SER A 17 -1.27 -5.55 0.65
N ALA A 18 -0.59 -4.42 0.46
CA ALA A 18 -1.09 -3.11 0.86
C ALA A 18 -0.96 -2.09 -0.26
N LEU A 19 -2.03 -1.34 -0.57
CA LEU A 19 -1.97 -0.14 -1.39
C LEU A 19 -1.99 1.08 -0.46
N VAL A 20 -0.96 1.93 -0.52
CA VAL A 20 -0.87 3.18 0.24
C VAL A 20 -0.79 4.35 -0.73
N THR A 21 -1.85 5.15 -0.81
CA THR A 21 -1.83 6.36 -1.65
C THR A 21 -1.12 7.50 -0.94
N GLY A 22 -0.28 8.26 -1.66
CA GLY A 22 0.50 9.36 -1.07
C GLY A 22 1.65 8.90 -0.16
N GLY A 23 2.25 7.75 -0.43
CA GLY A 23 3.26 7.14 0.44
C GLY A 23 4.67 7.73 0.37
N THR A 24 4.92 8.80 -0.38
CA THR A 24 6.28 9.35 -0.53
C THR A 24 6.69 10.32 0.58
N ARG A 25 5.74 10.87 1.36
CA ARG A 25 6.04 11.87 2.40
C ARG A 25 5.20 11.67 3.66
N GLY A 26 5.69 12.24 4.77
CA GLY A 26 4.96 12.34 6.03
C GLY A 26 4.45 11.01 6.56
N ILE A 27 3.17 10.97 6.96
CA ILE A 27 2.52 9.78 7.53
C ILE A 27 2.48 8.63 6.52
N GLY A 28 2.25 8.92 5.23
CA GLY A 28 2.20 7.90 4.20
C GLY A 28 3.52 7.14 4.05
N HIS A 29 4.64 7.87 4.09
CA HIS A 29 5.97 7.29 4.06
C HIS A 29 6.22 6.36 5.25
N ALA A 30 5.91 6.84 6.46
CA ALA A 30 6.06 6.03 7.68
C ALA A 30 5.19 4.75 7.63
N ILE A 31 3.97 4.83 7.09
CA ILE A 31 3.09 3.66 6.94
C ILE A 31 3.67 2.66 5.94
N VAL A 32 4.16 3.12 4.77
CA VAL A 32 4.78 2.23 3.78
C VAL A 32 5.98 1.51 4.39
N GLU A 33 6.83 2.25 5.10
CA GLU A 33 8.01 1.71 5.74
C GLU A 33 7.67 0.67 6.81
N GLU A 34 6.75 0.98 7.71
CA GLU A 34 6.34 0.05 8.78
C GLU A 34 5.63 -1.18 8.20
N PHE A 35 4.76 -1.03 7.20
CA PHE A 35 4.11 -2.18 6.56
C PHE A 35 5.13 -3.10 5.89
N ALA A 36 6.10 -2.53 5.19
CA ALA A 36 7.15 -3.30 4.55
C ALA A 36 8.07 -3.98 5.58
N ARG A 37 8.37 -3.31 6.69
CA ARG A 37 9.12 -3.85 7.82
C ARG A 37 8.43 -5.06 8.46
N PHE A 38 7.10 -5.04 8.55
CA PHE A 38 6.30 -6.20 8.99
C PHE A 38 6.14 -7.29 7.91
N GLY A 39 6.74 -7.12 6.73
CA GLY A 39 6.80 -8.12 5.66
C GLY A 39 5.66 -8.06 4.65
N ALA A 40 4.87 -6.98 4.63
CA ALA A 40 3.86 -6.77 3.60
C ALA A 40 4.53 -6.46 2.25
N VAL A 41 3.85 -6.82 1.16
CA VAL A 41 4.16 -6.28 -0.16
C VAL A 41 3.35 -5.00 -0.33
N VAL A 42 4.03 -3.87 -0.49
CA VAL A 42 3.39 -2.55 -0.52
C VAL A 42 3.43 -1.99 -1.93
N TYR A 43 2.32 -1.43 -2.37
CA TYR A 43 2.23 -0.62 -3.58
C TYR A 43 1.89 0.80 -3.17
N THR A 44 2.57 1.80 -3.73
CA THR A 44 2.29 3.20 -3.43
C THR A 44 2.11 4.04 -4.69
N CYS A 45 1.55 5.22 -4.53
CA CYS A 45 1.46 6.20 -5.60
C CYS A 45 1.70 7.61 -5.09
N SER A 46 2.27 8.45 -5.94
CA SER A 46 2.49 9.88 -5.68
C SER A 46 2.30 10.68 -6.98
N ARG A 47 2.25 12.01 -6.87
CA ARG A 47 2.23 12.89 -8.06
C ARG A 47 3.63 13.28 -8.54
N ASN A 48 4.65 13.06 -7.72
CA ASN A 48 6.01 13.51 -7.99
C ASN A 48 6.90 12.30 -8.28
N GLN A 49 7.30 12.16 -9.55
CA GLN A 49 8.16 11.06 -10.02
C GLN A 49 9.48 11.02 -9.26
N LYS A 50 10.14 12.17 -9.08
CA LYS A 50 11.46 12.24 -8.43
C LYS A 50 11.40 11.72 -6.99
N GLU A 51 10.44 12.22 -6.21
CA GLU A 51 10.26 11.78 -4.81
C GLU A 51 9.88 10.30 -4.72
N LEU A 52 9.10 9.80 -5.68
CA LEU A 52 8.73 8.39 -5.73
C LEU A 52 9.96 7.51 -5.99
N ASP A 53 10.77 7.86 -6.97
CA ASP A 53 11.96 7.08 -7.35
C ASP A 53 12.99 7.07 -6.21
N GLU A 54 13.20 8.21 -5.56
CA GLU A 54 14.08 8.31 -4.38
C GLU A 54 13.62 7.38 -3.24
N CYS A 55 12.32 7.36 -2.93
CA CYS A 55 11.77 6.47 -1.90
C CYS A 55 11.87 5.00 -2.30
N LEU A 56 11.56 4.65 -3.57
CA LEU A 56 11.63 3.28 -4.06
C LEU A 56 13.05 2.72 -3.98
N GLU A 57 14.06 3.50 -4.35
CA GLU A 57 15.45 3.10 -4.23
C GLU A 57 15.89 2.98 -2.77
N GLU A 58 15.40 3.84 -1.87
CA GLU A 58 15.65 3.71 -0.44
C GLU A 58 15.08 2.40 0.14
N TRP A 59 13.80 2.12 -0.12
CA TRP A 59 13.14 0.91 0.37
C TRP A 59 13.77 -0.35 -0.24
N LYS A 60 14.15 -0.31 -1.51
CA LYS A 60 14.89 -1.40 -2.17
C LYS A 60 16.24 -1.65 -1.50
N ARG A 61 17.00 -0.61 -1.12
CA ARG A 61 18.24 -0.77 -0.34
C ARG A 61 18.01 -1.40 1.04
N LYS A 62 16.86 -1.11 1.66
CA LYS A 62 16.43 -1.72 2.93
C LYS A 62 15.92 -3.16 2.77
N GLY A 63 15.84 -3.70 1.54
CA GLY A 63 15.32 -5.04 1.25
C GLY A 63 13.79 -5.14 1.29
N PHE A 64 13.11 -4.00 1.27
CA PHE A 64 11.66 -3.95 1.33
C PHE A 64 11.02 -4.20 -0.04
N ARG A 65 9.86 -4.86 -0.02
CA ARG A 65 9.07 -5.16 -1.21
C ARG A 65 8.06 -4.05 -1.45
N VAL A 66 8.54 -2.93 -1.99
CA VAL A 66 7.70 -1.77 -2.34
C VAL A 66 7.78 -1.49 -3.83
N ALA A 67 6.63 -1.30 -4.46
CA ALA A 67 6.51 -0.80 -5.83
C ALA A 67 5.63 0.45 -5.84
N GLY A 68 5.68 1.23 -6.92
CA GLY A 68 4.77 2.35 -7.05
C GLY A 68 4.72 2.96 -8.44
N ILE A 69 3.74 3.82 -8.64
CA ILE A 69 3.51 4.55 -9.89
C ILE A 69 3.17 6.01 -9.62
N VAL A 70 3.53 6.88 -10.55
CA VAL A 70 3.00 8.24 -10.54
C VAL A 70 1.53 8.22 -10.94
N CYS A 71 0.69 8.72 -10.05
CA CYS A 71 -0.75 8.80 -10.24
C CYS A 71 -1.30 10.03 -9.53
N ASP A 72 -2.09 10.81 -10.25
CA ASP A 72 -2.94 11.83 -9.68
C ASP A 72 -4.34 11.25 -9.40
N LEU A 73 -4.68 11.17 -8.11
CA LEU A 73 -5.96 10.60 -7.65
C LEU A 73 -7.16 11.49 -7.98
N SER A 74 -6.97 12.78 -8.33
CA SER A 74 -8.07 13.62 -8.79
C SER A 74 -8.49 13.32 -10.24
N VAL A 75 -7.64 12.62 -11.00
CA VAL A 75 -7.93 12.27 -12.39
C VAL A 75 -8.51 10.86 -12.47
N ARG A 76 -9.80 10.76 -12.81
CA ARG A 76 -10.52 9.48 -12.79
C ARG A 76 -9.86 8.40 -13.65
N ALA A 77 -9.42 8.74 -14.86
CA ALA A 77 -8.74 7.81 -15.75
C ALA A 77 -7.43 7.26 -15.17
N GLN A 78 -6.69 8.08 -14.39
CA GLN A 78 -5.46 7.63 -13.74
C GLN A 78 -5.77 6.74 -12.54
N LEU A 79 -6.83 7.04 -11.79
CA LEU A 79 -7.30 6.21 -10.70
C LEU A 79 -7.75 4.82 -11.19
N ASP A 80 -8.51 4.76 -12.28
CA ASP A 80 -8.95 3.48 -12.85
C ASP A 80 -7.74 2.65 -13.32
N LYS A 81 -6.76 3.29 -13.95
CA LYS A 81 -5.48 2.65 -14.34
C LYS A 81 -4.67 2.17 -13.14
N LEU A 82 -4.59 2.96 -12.07
CA LEU A 82 -3.92 2.57 -10.82
C LEU A 82 -4.56 1.31 -10.24
N ILE A 83 -5.89 1.26 -10.17
CA ILE A 83 -6.63 0.11 -9.66
C ILE A 83 -6.37 -1.13 -10.51
N GLU A 84 -6.35 -1.01 -11.84
CA GLU A 84 -6.03 -2.11 -12.75
C GLU A 84 -4.62 -2.66 -12.50
N ILE A 85 -3.63 -1.77 -12.48
CA ILE A 85 -2.22 -2.14 -12.26
C ILE A 85 -2.05 -2.83 -10.90
N VAL A 86 -2.62 -2.27 -9.84
CA VAL A 86 -2.53 -2.82 -8.48
C VAL A 86 -3.23 -4.18 -8.40
N THR A 87 -4.37 -4.33 -9.07
CA THR A 87 -5.09 -5.62 -9.13
C THR A 87 -4.24 -6.68 -9.80
N THR A 88 -3.60 -6.36 -10.94
CA THR A 88 -2.69 -7.28 -11.62
C THR A 88 -1.43 -7.57 -10.79
N TYR A 89 -0.85 -6.54 -10.17
CA TYR A 89 0.37 -6.67 -9.36
C TYR A 89 0.18 -7.59 -8.15
N PHE A 90 -1.00 -7.55 -7.52
CA PHE A 90 -1.34 -8.39 -6.38
C PHE A 90 -2.11 -9.67 -6.73
N ASP A 91 -2.21 -10.03 -8.02
CA ASP A 91 -2.95 -11.21 -8.49
C ASP A 91 -4.39 -11.25 -7.94
N GLY A 92 -5.05 -10.09 -7.95
CA GLY A 92 -6.41 -9.89 -7.44
C GLY A 92 -6.58 -9.93 -5.92
N LYS A 93 -5.52 -10.19 -5.15
CA LYS A 93 -5.56 -10.33 -3.69
C LYS A 93 -5.03 -9.07 -3.02
N MET A 94 -5.88 -8.05 -2.88
CA MET A 94 -5.56 -6.84 -2.10
C MET A 94 -6.09 -6.96 -0.66
N ASN A 95 -5.20 -6.90 0.34
CA ASN A 95 -5.60 -7.04 1.74
C ASN A 95 -5.89 -5.70 2.41
N ILE A 96 -5.01 -4.71 2.18
CA ILE A 96 -5.02 -3.42 2.88
C ILE A 96 -5.06 -2.29 1.84
N LEU A 97 -5.98 -1.34 2.02
CA LEU A 97 -5.94 -0.05 1.33
C LEU A 97 -5.77 1.04 2.39
N VAL A 98 -4.89 2.00 2.13
CA VAL A 98 -4.74 3.23 2.90
C VAL A 98 -4.81 4.40 1.93
N SER A 99 -5.76 5.31 2.13
CA SER A 99 -5.90 6.53 1.33
C SER A 99 -5.56 7.77 2.15
N LEU A 100 -4.64 8.60 1.69
CA LEU A 100 -4.15 9.79 2.41
C LEU A 100 -4.37 11.10 1.63
N SER A 101 -5.47 11.22 0.89
CA SER A 101 -5.82 12.44 0.15
C SER A 101 -6.53 13.47 1.03
N SER A 102 -5.77 14.37 1.68
CA SER A 102 -6.20 15.66 2.31
C SER A 102 -7.48 15.73 3.18
N PHE A 103 -8.13 14.62 3.50
CA PHE A 103 -9.15 14.51 4.54
C PHE A 103 -8.65 13.49 5.55
N TYR A 104 -8.62 13.86 6.83
CA TYR A 104 -8.15 13.09 8.00
C TYR A 104 -8.93 11.78 8.23
N ARG A 105 -8.96 10.86 7.26
CA ARG A 105 -9.63 9.58 7.39
C ARG A 105 -8.76 8.47 6.83
N MET A 106 -7.88 7.97 7.69
CA MET A 106 -7.22 6.69 7.49
C MET A 106 -8.28 5.60 7.50
N ILE A 107 -8.65 5.09 6.33
CA ILE A 107 -9.52 3.92 6.24
C ILE A 107 -8.65 2.71 5.98
N VAL A 108 -8.44 1.90 7.02
CA VAL A 108 -7.81 0.58 6.90
C VAL A 108 -8.92 -0.43 6.67
N PHE A 109 -8.98 -1.00 5.47
CA PHE A 109 -9.90 -2.09 5.19
C PHE A 109 -9.14 -3.41 5.20
N PHE A 110 -9.67 -4.41 5.91
CA PHE A 110 -9.27 -5.82 5.81
C PHE A 110 -10.41 -6.60 5.15
N GLY A 111 -10.21 -7.19 3.97
CA GLY A 111 -11.16 -8.19 3.44
C GLY A 111 -11.21 -8.41 1.93
N ALA A 112 -11.36 -9.67 1.52
CA ALA A 112 -11.29 -10.19 0.15
C ALA A 112 -12.47 -9.83 -0.81
N ARG A 113 -13.28 -8.79 -0.53
CA ARG A 113 -14.46 -8.43 -1.36
C ARG A 113 -14.50 -6.95 -1.77
N PHE A 114 -13.34 -6.31 -1.84
CA PHE A 114 -13.25 -4.85 -1.79
C PHE A 114 -13.32 -4.12 -3.13
N LEU A 115 -12.82 -4.72 -4.22
CA LEU A 115 -12.67 -4.01 -5.51
C LEU A 115 -14.00 -3.49 -6.07
N LYS A 116 -15.08 -4.29 -5.97
CA LYS A 116 -16.44 -3.89 -6.39
C LYS A 116 -17.09 -2.84 -5.49
N ARG A 117 -16.57 -2.62 -4.27
CA ARG A 117 -17.13 -1.69 -3.29
C ARG A 117 -16.45 -0.32 -3.35
N VAL A 118 -15.14 -0.26 -3.64
CA VAL A 118 -14.41 1.00 -3.93
C VAL A 118 -14.95 1.67 -5.17
N LEU A 119 -15.14 0.92 -6.26
CA LEU A 119 -15.77 1.42 -7.49
C LEU A 119 -17.18 2.00 -7.26
N ARG A 120 -17.89 1.51 -6.23
CA ARG A 120 -19.22 2.00 -5.83
C ARG A 120 -19.16 3.21 -4.90
N PHE A 121 -18.07 3.39 -4.16
CA PHE A 121 -17.85 4.53 -3.26
C PHE A 121 -17.33 5.77 -4.00
N LEU A 122 -16.80 5.59 -5.21
CA LEU A 122 -16.36 6.63 -6.13
C LEU A 122 -17.46 7.04 -7.12
N ARG A 123 -18.74 6.84 -6.77
CA ARG A 123 -19.89 7.21 -7.61
C ARG A 123 -20.74 8.25 -6.89
#